data_AF-A0A1C5MQK0-F1
#
_entry.id   AF-A0A1C5MQK0-F1
#
_cell.length_a   1.000
_cell.length_b   1.000
_cell.length_c   1.000
_cell.angle_alpha   90.00
_cell.angle_beta   90.00
_cell.angle_gamma   90.00
#
_symmetry.space_group_name_H-M   'P 1'
#
loop_
_entity.id
_entity.type
_entity.pdbx_description
1 polymer ?
#
loop_
_entity_poly.entity_id
_entity_poly.type
_entity_poly.pdbx_seq_one_letter_code
_entity_poly.pdbx_strand_id
1 'polypeptide(L)' 'MKKKIAYITLTLALTTSAFLLGKSMPDKENYINMETVVDYAATETGLMLYTSDGSGYYWEK' A
#
# COMPACT_ATOMS: atom_id res chain seq x y z
N MET A 1 14.16 20.48 -34.76
CA MET A 1 13.69 21.01 -33.45
C MET A 1 12.34 20.45 -33.04
N LYS A 2 11.32 20.46 -33.91
CA LYS A 2 9.97 19.92 -33.64
C LYS A 2 9.94 18.47 -33.11
N LYS A 3 10.70 17.55 -33.73
CA LYS A 3 10.81 16.16 -33.26
C LYS A 3 11.41 16.04 -31.85
N LYS A 4 12.43 16.85 -31.53
CA LYS A 4 13.06 16.87 -30.20
C LYS A 4 12.08 17.34 -29.13
N ILE A 5 11.30 18.39 -29.43
CA ILE A 5 10.24 18.89 -28.54
C ILE A 5 9.19 17.80 -28.31
N ALA A 6 8.76 17.10 -29.37
CA ALA A 6 7.78 16.02 -29.26
C ALA A 6 8.26 14.87 -28.36
N TYR A 7 9.54 14.47 -28.47
CA TYR A 7 10.11 13.44 -27.61
C TYR A 7 10.15 13.89 -26.14
N ILE A 8 10.57 15.13 -25.87
CA ILE A 8 10.62 15.67 -24.50
C ILE A 8 9.23 15.69 -23.87
N THR A 9 8.21 16.16 -24.60
CA THR A 9 6.83 16.19 -24.10
C THR A 9 6.29 14.78 -23.85
N LEU A 10 6.62 13.82 -24.71
CA LEU A 10 6.20 12.43 -24.54
C LEU A 10 6.85 11.80 -23.31
N THR A 11 8.16 11.99 -23.13
CA THR A 11 8.86 11.46 -21.96
C THR A 11 8.34 12.07 -20.66
N LEU A 12 8.07 13.38 -20.65
CA LEU A 12 7.54 14.06 -19.47
C LEU A 12 6.13 13.58 -19.13
N ALA A 13 5.28 13.37 -20.14
CA ALA A 13 3.95 12.81 -19.95
C ALA A 13 4.04 11.41 -19.33
N LEU A 14 4.87 10.52 -19.89
CA LEU A 14 5.07 9.17 -19.39
C LEU A 14 5.59 9.13 -17.94
N THR A 15 6.61 9.94 -17.61
CA THR A 15 7.15 10.00 -16.24
C THR A 15 6.13 10.53 -15.25
N THR A 16 5.37 11.56 -15.63
CA THR A 16 4.34 12.15 -14.75
C THR A 16 3.20 11.17 -14.53
N SER A 17 2.75 10.46 -15.57
CA SER A 17 1.74 9.41 -15.46
C SER A 17 2.20 8.29 -14.52
N ALA A 18 3.43 7.79 -14.65
CA ALA A 18 3.96 6.74 -13.78
C ALA A 18 4.02 7.20 -12.30
N PHE A 19 4.46 8.44 -12.04
CA PHE A 19 4.53 9.00 -10.69
C PHE A 19 3.14 9.11 -10.04
N LEU A 20 2.15 9.64 -10.77
CA LEU A 20 0.79 9.78 -10.26
C LEU A 20 0.14 8.42 -9.98
N LEU A 21 0.36 7.42 -10.86
CA LEU A 21 -0.13 6.06 -10.63
C LEU A 21 0.45 5.47 -9.33
N GLY A 22 1.76 5.59 -9.11
CA GLY A 22 2.40 5.15 -7.87
C GLY A 22 1.84 5.85 -6.62
N LYS A 23 1.55 7.15 -6.70
CA LYS A 23 0.94 7.91 -5.60
C LYS A 23 -0.50 7.51 -5.28
N SER A 24 -1.23 6.98 -6.27
CA SER A 24 -2.62 6.52 -6.12
C SER A 24 -2.76 5.07 -5.68
N MET A 25 -1.65 4.32 -5.61
CA MET A 25 -1.68 2.96 -5.10
C MET A 25 -2.04 2.98 -3.60
N PRO A 26 -2.89 2.05 -3.15
CA PRO A 26 -3.17 1.90 -1.72
C PRO A 26 -1.86 1.74 -0.94
N ASP A 27 -1.76 2.43 0.20
CA ASP A 27 -0.59 2.30 1.07
C ASP A 27 -0.49 0.85 1.55
N LYS A 28 0.63 0.20 1.26
CA LYS A 28 0.88 -1.19 1.68
C LYS A 28 0.83 -1.32 3.20
N GLU A 29 1.14 -0.25 3.93
CA GLU A 29 1.11 -0.22 5.39
C GLU A 29 -0.32 -0.23 5.97
N ASN A 30 -1.35 -0.02 5.16
CA ASN A 30 -2.75 -0.11 5.59
C ASN A 30 -3.34 -1.53 5.51
N TYR A 31 -2.55 -2.51 5.09
CA TYR A 31 -3.00 -3.90 4.95
C TYR A 31 -2.17 -4.83 5.81
N ILE A 32 -2.85 -5.73 6.49
CA ILE A 32 -2.21 -6.84 7.19
C ILE A 32 -2.10 -8.00 6.22
N ASN A 33 -0.92 -8.60 6.16
CA ASN A 33 -0.75 -9.84 5.43
C ASN A 33 -1.45 -10.99 6.19
N MET A 34 -2.66 -11.35 5.78
CA MET A 34 -3.44 -12.40 6.45
C MET A 34 -2.80 -13.79 6.36
N GLU A 35 -1.87 -14.02 5.43
CA GLU A 35 -1.11 -15.28 5.37
C GLU A 35 -0.19 -15.47 6.58
N THR A 36 0.17 -14.38 7.27
CA THR A 36 1.00 -14.45 8.48
C THR A 36 0.19 -14.58 9.75
N VAL A 37 -1.13 -14.39 9.71
CA VAL A 37 -1.99 -14.47 10.90
C VAL A 37 -2.18 -15.92 11.31
N VAL A 38 -1.85 -16.23 12.56
CA VAL A 38 -1.87 -17.60 13.11
C VAL A 38 -2.92 -17.78 14.21
N ASP A 39 -3.36 -16.71 14.87
CA ASP A 39 -4.37 -16.77 15.93
C ASP A 39 -5.07 -15.41 16.12
N TYR A 40 -6.18 -15.40 16.86
CA TYR A 40 -6.90 -14.18 17.22
C TYR A 40 -7.51 -14.24 18.63
N ALA A 41 -7.65 -13.08 19.26
CA ALA A 41 -8.44 -12.90 20.48
C ALA A 41 -9.41 -11.73 20.30
N ALA A 42 -10.69 -11.96 20.63
CA ALA A 42 -11.73 -10.95 20.52
C ALA A 42 -12.38 -10.71 21.88
N THR A 43 -12.68 -9.45 22.18
CA THR A 43 -13.50 -9.02 23.32
C THR A 43 -14.75 -8.30 22.80
N GLU A 44 -15.63 -7.86 23.69
CA GLU A 44 -16.79 -7.05 23.28
C GLU A 44 -16.40 -5.74 22.56
N THR A 45 -15.21 -5.21 22.83
CA THR A 45 -14.77 -3.89 22.35
C THR A 45 -13.48 -3.92 21.54
N GLY A 46 -12.82 -5.07 21.38
CA GLY A 46 -11.52 -5.13 20.72
C GLY A 46 -11.23 -6.44 19.99
N LEU A 47 -10.24 -6.37 19.11
CA LEU A 47 -9.71 -7.48 18.34
C LEU A 47 -8.19 -7.43 18.35
N MET A 48 -7.55 -8.54 18.70
CA MET A 48 -6.12 -8.79 18.52
C MET A 48 -5.92 -9.88 17.47
N LEU A 49 -5.06 -9.64 16.49
CA LEU A 49 -4.55 -10.66 15.58
C LEU A 49 -3.08 -10.94 15.92
N TYR A 50 -2.72 -12.22 16.02
CA TYR A 50 -1.36 -12.67 16.25
C TYR A 50 -0.76 -13.20 14.96
N THR A 51 0.49 -12.85 14.68
CA THR A 51 1.18 -13.29 13.48
C THR A 51 2.27 -14.31 13.80
N SER A 52 2.69 -15.08 12.79
CA SER A 52 3.66 -16.17 12.91
C SER A 52 5.06 -15.73 13.38
N ASP A 53 5.40 -14.44 13.25
CA ASP A 53 6.68 -13.88 13.69
C ASP A 53 6.66 -13.39 15.15
N GLY A 54 5.52 -13.53 15.84
CA GLY A 54 5.31 -13.11 17.21
C GLY A 54 4.84 -11.66 17.36
N SER A 55 4.64 -10.92 16.28
CA SER A 55 3.97 -9.62 16.29
C SER A 55 2.44 -9.75 16.35
N GLY A 56 1.74 -8.61 16.46
CA GLY A 56 0.29 -8.59 16.45
C GLY A 56 -0.29 -7.21 16.19
N TYR A 57 -1.56 -7.19 15.80
CA TYR A 57 -2.32 -5.98 15.47
C TYR A 57 -3.55 -5.91 16.34
N TYR A 58 -3.74 -4.78 17.02
CA TYR A 58 -4.85 -4.54 17.93
C TYR A 58 -5.72 -3.37 17.45
N TRP A 59 -7.03 -3.54 17.54
CA TRP A 59 -8.01 -2.48 17.38
C TRP A 59 -8.99 -2.49 18.54
N GLU A 60 -9.42 -1.30 18.93
CA GLU A 60 -10.50 -1.07 19.87
C GLU A 60 -11.54 -0.13 19.27
N LYS A 61 -12.80 -0.32 19.66
CA LYS A 61 -13.93 0.53 19.30
C LYS A 61 -14.02 1.75 20.21
#